data_AF-Q0V2D6-F1
#
_entry.id   AF-Q0V2D6-F1
#
_cell.length_a   1.000
_cell.length_b   1.000
_cell.length_c   1.000
_cell.angle_alpha   90.00
_cell.angle_beta   90.00
_cell.angle_gamma   90.00
#
_symmetry.space_group_name_H-M   'P 1'
#
loop_
_entity.id
_entity.type
_entity.pdbx_description
1 polymer ?
#
loop_
_entity_poly.entity_id
_entity_poly.type
_entity_poly.pdbx_seq_one_letter_code
_entity_poly.pdbx_strand_id
1 'polypeptide(L)'
;MSFPSDVPLKLPRYKYKPLERNKKQMRLIELSPMLEEGTIHCTLEAFDFAELPGYIALSYTSGPPTPVHGVEIDECHITVRENLYHFLQQYRKEDEPEVYLWIDQISIDQSNIDERSSQVQFMRDIYQKSDSVITWLGDGSSTESTRMRYEAAKQFNETKGIKSLANICNMSISTDYGSFKRFYSEKISEYLYTTCGPHGAR
;
A
#
# COMPACT_ATOMS: atom_id res chain seq x y z
N MET A 1 -37.02 15.90 -1.43
CA MET A 1 -35.67 16.43 -1.71
C MET A 1 -34.85 15.26 -2.22
N SER A 2 -34.69 15.21 -3.53
CA SER A 2 -34.06 14.11 -4.25
C SER A 2 -32.55 14.20 -4.05
N PHE A 3 -31.92 13.11 -3.61
CA PHE A 3 -30.47 12.98 -3.68
C PHE A 3 -30.06 13.06 -5.16
N PRO A 4 -28.96 13.76 -5.51
CA PRO A 4 -28.41 13.63 -6.85
C PRO A 4 -27.81 12.23 -6.99
N SER A 5 -28.62 11.33 -7.56
CA SER A 5 -28.17 10.12 -8.21
C SER A 5 -27.31 10.51 -9.42
N ASP A 6 -26.18 9.82 -9.55
CA ASP A 6 -25.29 9.79 -10.72
C ASP A 6 -24.36 11.00 -10.91
N VAL A 7 -23.28 11.05 -10.13
CA VAL A 7 -22.00 11.48 -10.70
C VAL A 7 -21.43 10.24 -11.42
N PRO A 8 -21.42 10.18 -12.75
CA PRO A 8 -20.87 9.04 -13.45
C PRO A 8 -19.39 8.91 -13.10
N LEU A 9 -18.95 7.70 -12.70
CA LEU A 9 -17.54 7.34 -12.76
C LEU A 9 -17.12 7.49 -14.23
N LYS A 10 -16.53 8.64 -14.58
CA LYS A 10 -16.24 9.01 -15.98
C LYS A 10 -15.20 8.12 -16.65
N LEU A 11 -14.42 7.36 -15.86
CA LEU A 11 -13.32 6.54 -16.34
C LEU A 11 -13.66 5.04 -16.31
N PRO A 12 -13.15 4.23 -17.24
CA PRO A 12 -13.31 2.78 -17.18
C PRO A 12 -12.59 2.19 -15.96
N ARG A 13 -13.01 1.00 -15.52
CA ARG A 13 -12.30 0.29 -14.44
C ARG A 13 -10.92 -0.18 -14.93
N TYR A 14 -9.88 0.04 -14.13
CA TYR A 14 -8.53 -0.39 -14.44
C TYR A 14 -8.47 -1.91 -14.64
N LYS A 15 -7.80 -2.33 -15.71
CA LYS A 15 -7.56 -3.74 -16.03
C LYS A 15 -6.06 -4.00 -15.99
N TYR A 16 -5.65 -4.86 -15.07
CA TYR A 16 -4.26 -5.23 -14.90
C TYR A 16 -3.72 -5.91 -16.16
N LYS A 17 -2.56 -5.42 -16.63
CA LYS A 17 -1.73 -6.16 -17.57
C LYS A 17 -1.10 -7.33 -16.80
N PRO A 18 -1.28 -8.60 -17.22
CA PRO A 18 -0.73 -9.75 -16.50
C PRO A 18 0.80 -9.66 -16.34
N LEU A 19 1.31 -10.05 -15.18
CA LEU A 19 2.75 -10.24 -14.99
C LEU A 19 3.22 -11.50 -15.73
N GLU A 20 4.45 -11.47 -16.25
CA GLU A 20 5.02 -12.60 -16.99
C GLU A 20 5.30 -13.78 -16.04
N ARG A 21 4.67 -14.93 -16.29
CA ARG A 21 4.78 -16.12 -15.41
C ARG A 21 6.20 -16.65 -15.19
N ASN A 22 7.09 -16.44 -16.17
CA ASN A 22 8.46 -16.95 -16.12
C ASN A 22 9.45 -15.94 -15.51
N LYS A 23 8.98 -14.75 -15.14
CA LYS A 23 9.80 -13.71 -14.54
C LYS A 23 9.29 -13.40 -13.15
N LYS A 24 10.21 -12.95 -12.30
CA LYS A 24 9.87 -12.41 -11.00
C LYS A 24 9.61 -10.92 -11.19
N GLN A 25 8.34 -10.54 -11.30
CA GLN A 25 7.89 -9.16 -11.53
C GLN A 25 7.03 -8.64 -10.38
N MET A 26 6.99 -7.33 -10.23
CA MET A 26 6.05 -6.61 -9.36
C MET A 26 5.65 -5.30 -10.01
N ARG A 27 4.51 -4.73 -9.58
CA ARG A 27 4.12 -3.38 -10.01
C ARG A 27 4.42 -2.35 -8.94
N LEU A 28 4.88 -1.18 -9.37
CA LEU A 28 5.09 -0.02 -8.53
C LEU A 28 4.15 1.09 -8.97
N ILE A 29 3.64 1.85 -8.01
CA ILE A 29 2.85 3.04 -8.27
C ILE A 29 3.74 4.27 -8.18
N GLU A 30 3.46 5.26 -8.99
CA GLU A 30 4.03 6.60 -8.88
C GLU A 30 2.88 7.58 -8.69
N LEU A 31 2.88 8.32 -7.59
CA LEU A 31 1.81 9.27 -7.28
C LEU A 31 2.10 10.59 -7.97
N SER A 32 1.11 11.11 -8.69
CA SER A 32 1.24 12.43 -9.29
C SER A 32 1.18 13.52 -8.22
N PRO A 33 1.91 14.64 -8.41
CA PRO A 33 1.85 15.78 -7.51
C PRO A 33 0.42 16.32 -7.37
N MET A 34 0.19 17.11 -6.32
CA MET A 34 -1.12 17.73 -6.09
C MET A 34 -1.36 18.89 -7.08
N LEU A 35 -1.74 18.56 -8.32
CA LEU A 35 -2.09 19.53 -9.36
C LEU A 35 -3.57 19.96 -9.27
N GLU A 36 -4.45 19.05 -8.87
CA GLU A 36 -5.89 19.28 -8.70
C GLU A 36 -6.37 18.83 -7.32
N GLU A 37 -7.23 19.64 -6.72
CA GLU A 37 -7.75 19.40 -5.38
C GLU A 37 -8.81 18.28 -5.43
N GLY A 38 -8.57 17.18 -4.70
CA GLY A 38 -9.57 16.15 -4.44
C GLY A 38 -9.37 14.81 -5.17
N THR A 39 -8.78 14.77 -6.36
CA THR A 39 -8.55 13.51 -7.10
C THR A 39 -7.12 13.01 -6.95
N ILE A 40 -6.96 11.73 -6.63
CA ILE A 40 -5.65 11.06 -6.56
C ILE A 40 -5.38 10.41 -7.91
N HIS A 41 -4.31 10.86 -8.57
CA HIS A 41 -3.80 10.28 -9.80
C HIS A 41 -2.48 9.57 -9.52
N CYS A 42 -2.31 8.41 -10.13
CA CYS A 42 -1.05 7.68 -10.15
C CYS A 42 -0.89 6.91 -11.46
N THR A 43 0.32 6.48 -11.74
CA THR A 43 0.62 5.50 -12.78
C THR A 43 0.94 4.15 -12.13
N LEU A 44 0.81 3.06 -12.90
CA LEU A 44 1.17 1.72 -12.43
C LEU A 44 2.05 1.00 -13.45
N GLU A 45 3.30 0.76 -13.08
CA GLU A 45 4.30 0.18 -13.97
C GLU A 45 4.84 -1.15 -13.42
N ALA A 46 5.12 -2.10 -14.31
CA ALA A 46 5.65 -3.42 -13.96
C ALA A 46 7.17 -3.47 -14.14
N PHE A 47 7.87 -4.00 -13.14
CA PHE A 47 9.32 -4.11 -13.11
C PHE A 47 9.77 -5.53 -12.82
N ASP A 48 10.86 -5.96 -13.45
CA ASP A 48 11.58 -7.18 -13.11
C ASP A 48 12.36 -6.98 -11.80
N PHE A 49 12.38 -7.99 -10.91
CA PHE A 49 13.08 -7.92 -9.61
C PHE A 49 14.60 -7.68 -9.72
N ALA A 50 15.16 -7.93 -10.90
CA ALA A 50 16.56 -7.69 -11.23
C ALA A 50 16.84 -6.22 -11.58
N GLU A 51 15.82 -5.47 -11.97
CA GLU A 51 15.92 -4.11 -12.52
C GLU A 51 14.95 -3.15 -11.79
N LEU A 52 14.71 -3.41 -10.49
CA LEU A 52 13.84 -2.55 -9.69
C LEU A 52 14.46 -1.15 -9.54
N PRO A 53 13.68 -0.08 -9.78
CA PRO A 53 14.08 1.25 -9.34
C PRO A 53 14.09 1.31 -7.81
N GLY A 54 14.61 2.40 -7.25
CA GLY A 54 14.41 2.70 -5.83
C GLY A 54 12.92 2.87 -5.53
N TYR A 55 12.44 2.29 -4.42
CA TYR A 55 11.03 2.35 -4.03
C TYR A 55 10.83 2.21 -2.53
N ILE A 56 9.66 2.66 -2.08
CA ILE A 56 9.20 2.55 -0.70
C ILE A 56 8.07 1.53 -0.62
N ALA A 57 8.15 0.57 0.30
CA ALA A 57 7.06 -0.36 0.55
C ALA A 57 6.12 0.17 1.64
N LEU A 58 4.80 0.08 1.41
CA LEU A 58 3.80 0.44 2.42
C LEU A 58 3.39 -0.78 3.27
N SER A 59 3.44 -0.60 4.58
CA SER A 59 2.88 -1.50 5.58
C SER A 59 1.73 -0.79 6.28
N TYR A 60 0.51 -1.28 6.11
CA TYR A 60 -0.68 -0.65 6.69
C TYR A 60 -1.75 -1.69 6.99
N THR A 61 -2.69 -1.36 7.86
CA THR A 61 -3.87 -2.19 8.09
C THR A 61 -4.88 -1.95 6.98
N SER A 62 -5.36 -3.01 6.33
CA SER A 62 -6.32 -2.90 5.23
C SER A 62 -7.62 -2.19 5.66
N GLY A 63 -7.96 -2.20 6.95
CA GLY A 63 -9.20 -1.62 7.47
C GLY A 63 -10.45 -2.38 7.00
N PRO A 64 -11.65 -1.90 7.35
CA PRO A 64 -12.90 -2.50 6.90
C PRO A 64 -13.02 -2.48 5.36
N PRO A 65 -13.79 -3.41 4.75
CA PRO A 65 -13.95 -3.48 3.31
C PRO A 65 -14.71 -2.29 2.71
N THR A 66 -15.41 -1.52 3.55
CA THR A 66 -16.17 -0.30 3.18
C THR A 66 -16.03 0.73 4.30
N PRO A 67 -16.06 2.05 3.98
CA PRO A 67 -16.23 2.63 2.64
C PRO A 67 -14.99 2.47 1.74
N VAL A 68 -15.20 2.66 0.43
CA VAL A 68 -14.15 2.65 -0.59
C VAL A 68 -14.15 3.97 -1.36
N HIS A 69 -12.98 4.36 -1.86
CA HIS A 69 -12.76 5.61 -2.56
C HIS A 69 -12.10 5.35 -3.91
N GLY A 70 -12.44 6.16 -4.91
CA GLY A 70 -11.85 6.10 -6.25
C GLY A 70 -10.45 6.71 -6.27
N VAL A 71 -9.54 6.05 -6.97
CA VAL A 71 -8.21 6.55 -7.33
C VAL A 71 -8.04 6.32 -8.83
N GLU A 72 -7.43 7.28 -9.51
CA GLU A 72 -7.18 7.19 -10.95
C GLU A 72 -5.81 6.58 -11.24
N ILE A 73 -5.79 5.59 -12.13
CA ILE A 73 -4.60 4.88 -12.62
C ILE A 73 -4.66 4.82 -14.14
N ASP A 74 -3.68 5.40 -14.83
CA ASP A 74 -3.55 5.37 -16.29
C ASP A 74 -4.89 5.66 -17.02
N GLU A 75 -5.55 6.78 -16.67
CA GLU A 75 -6.86 7.19 -17.21
C GLU A 75 -8.02 6.20 -16.93
N CYS A 76 -7.82 5.26 -16.01
CA CYS A 76 -8.85 4.36 -15.50
C CYS A 76 -9.06 4.63 -14.01
N HIS A 77 -10.07 4.01 -13.40
CA HIS A 77 -10.27 4.06 -11.95
C HIS A 77 -10.04 2.70 -11.28
N ILE A 78 -9.50 2.74 -10.07
CA ILE A 78 -9.51 1.66 -9.09
C ILE A 78 -10.21 2.15 -7.81
N THR A 79 -10.68 1.21 -6.99
CA THR A 79 -11.21 1.51 -5.67
C THR A 79 -10.24 1.05 -4.59
N VAL A 80 -9.91 1.94 -3.66
CA VAL A 80 -9.10 1.64 -2.47
C VAL A 80 -9.94 1.78 -1.21
N ARG A 81 -9.53 1.12 -0.13
CA ARG A 81 -10.21 1.26 1.18
C ARG A 81 -9.89 2.61 1.81
N GLU A 82 -10.78 3.09 2.67
CA GLU A 82 -10.68 4.37 3.39
C GLU A 82 -9.30 4.60 4.03
N ASN A 83 -8.76 3.61 4.74
CA ASN A 83 -7.45 3.77 5.39
C ASN A 83 -6.31 4.01 4.39
N LEU A 84 -6.33 3.31 3.24
CA LEU A 84 -5.34 3.53 2.19
C LEU A 84 -5.57 4.88 1.51
N TYR A 85 -6.82 5.27 1.28
CA TYR A 85 -7.14 6.57 0.70
C TYR A 85 -6.57 7.73 1.54
N HIS A 86 -6.76 7.68 2.86
CA HIS A 86 -6.19 8.68 3.77
C HIS A 86 -4.67 8.71 3.75
N PHE A 87 -4.01 7.55 3.68
CA PHE A 87 -2.56 7.48 3.49
C PHE A 87 -2.13 8.21 2.21
N LEU A 88 -2.76 7.91 1.06
CA LEU A 88 -2.40 8.52 -0.22
C LEU A 88 -2.63 10.04 -0.21
N GLN A 89 -3.71 10.51 0.42
CA GLN A 89 -3.96 11.95 0.58
C GLN A 89 -2.88 12.63 1.43
N GLN A 90 -2.47 12.01 2.53
CA GLN A 90 -1.46 12.57 3.42
C GLN A 90 -0.08 12.55 2.76
N TYR A 91 0.30 11.44 2.12
CA TYR A 91 1.58 11.30 1.44
C TYR A 91 1.76 12.35 0.33
N ARG A 92 0.70 12.67 -0.44
CA ARG A 92 0.75 13.72 -1.48
C ARG A 92 0.92 15.14 -0.94
N LYS A 93 0.55 15.44 0.30
CA LYS A 93 0.60 16.79 0.86
C LYS A 93 2.00 17.23 1.28
N GLU A 94 2.89 16.29 1.53
CA GLU A 94 4.22 16.58 2.08
C GLU A 94 5.24 17.00 1.01
N ASP A 95 4.81 17.15 -0.25
CA ASP A 95 5.69 17.51 -1.40
C ASP A 95 6.91 16.58 -1.49
N GLU A 96 6.69 15.29 -1.18
CA GLU A 96 7.72 14.26 -1.29
C GLU A 96 8.21 14.15 -2.74
N PRO A 97 9.50 13.84 -2.95
CA PRO A 97 10.01 13.59 -4.29
C PRO A 97 9.20 12.50 -4.98
N GLU A 98 9.11 12.58 -6.32
CA GLU A 98 8.55 11.53 -7.16
C GLU A 98 9.29 10.22 -6.88
N VAL A 99 8.67 9.33 -6.12
CA VAL A 99 9.23 8.06 -5.67
C VAL A 99 8.20 6.96 -5.91
N TYR A 100 8.68 5.83 -6.40
CA TYR A 100 7.87 4.64 -6.55
C TYR A 100 7.43 4.08 -5.19
N LEU A 101 6.16 3.74 -5.07
CA LEU A 101 5.60 3.03 -3.93
C LEU A 101 5.19 1.61 -4.32
N TRP A 102 5.39 0.67 -3.41
CA TRP A 102 4.73 -0.62 -3.47
C TRP A 102 3.59 -0.67 -2.45
N ILE A 103 2.36 -0.84 -2.95
CA ILE A 103 1.15 -0.91 -2.13
C ILE A 103 0.37 -2.14 -2.55
N ASP A 104 0.33 -3.18 -1.71
CA ASP A 104 -0.25 -4.48 -2.04
C ASP A 104 -1.68 -4.43 -2.63
N GLN A 105 -2.57 -3.57 -2.11
CA GLN A 105 -3.93 -3.41 -2.64
C GLN A 105 -3.96 -2.89 -4.10
N ILE A 106 -2.93 -2.17 -4.55
CA ILE A 106 -2.88 -1.57 -5.89
C ILE A 106 -1.89 -2.33 -6.79
N SER A 107 -0.69 -2.63 -6.29
CA SER A 107 0.41 -3.28 -7.01
C SER A 107 0.11 -4.74 -7.41
N ILE A 108 -0.80 -5.40 -6.70
CA ILE A 108 -1.22 -6.79 -6.94
C ILE A 108 -2.64 -6.78 -7.52
N ASP A 109 -2.87 -7.55 -8.58
CA ASP A 109 -4.22 -7.86 -9.05
C ASP A 109 -4.92 -8.76 -8.02
N GLN A 110 -5.65 -8.13 -7.10
CA GLN A 110 -6.37 -8.82 -6.02
C GLN A 110 -7.44 -9.81 -6.50
N SER A 111 -7.87 -9.69 -7.77
CA SER A 111 -8.85 -10.60 -8.39
C SER A 111 -8.20 -11.87 -8.97
N ASN A 112 -6.89 -11.83 -9.19
CA ASN A 112 -6.11 -12.95 -9.72
C ASN A 112 -5.44 -13.72 -8.58
N ILE A 113 -6.02 -14.86 -8.20
CA ILE A 113 -5.56 -15.70 -7.08
C ILE A 113 -4.13 -16.23 -7.31
N ASP A 114 -3.79 -16.59 -8.54
CA ASP A 114 -2.46 -17.10 -8.88
C ASP A 114 -1.42 -15.99 -8.70
N GLU A 115 -1.70 -14.80 -9.23
CA GLU A 115 -0.83 -13.63 -9.06
C GLU A 115 -0.67 -13.29 -7.58
N ARG A 116 -1.77 -13.18 -6.83
CA ARG A 116 -1.76 -12.88 -5.41
C ARG A 116 -0.91 -13.87 -4.62
N SER A 117 -1.06 -15.17 -4.89
CA SER A 117 -0.29 -16.22 -4.22
C SER A 117 1.21 -16.09 -4.54
N SER A 118 1.57 -15.84 -5.79
CA SER A 118 2.98 -15.61 -6.18
C SER A 118 3.56 -14.35 -5.53
N GLN A 119 2.82 -13.24 -5.51
CA GLN A 119 3.27 -12.00 -4.87
C GLN A 119 3.44 -12.17 -3.35
N VAL A 120 2.56 -12.91 -2.69
CA VAL A 120 2.69 -13.23 -1.25
C VAL A 120 3.95 -14.05 -0.96
N GLN A 121 4.29 -15.01 -1.83
CA GLN A 121 5.55 -15.76 -1.71
C GLN A 121 6.78 -14.85 -1.84
N PHE A 122 6.69 -13.79 -2.65
CA PHE A 122 7.78 -12.83 -2.87
C PHE A 122 7.76 -11.64 -1.90
N MET A 123 6.73 -11.53 -1.05
CA MET A 123 6.51 -10.35 -0.20
C MET A 123 7.70 -10.07 0.72
N ARG A 124 8.34 -11.14 1.24
CA ARG A 124 9.58 -11.01 2.00
C ARG A 124 10.67 -10.25 1.23
N ASP A 125 10.86 -10.60 -0.05
CA ASP A 125 11.88 -10.00 -0.91
C ASP A 125 11.49 -8.58 -1.33
N ILE A 126 10.19 -8.32 -1.52
CA ILE A 126 9.67 -6.98 -1.82
C ILE A 126 9.98 -6.02 -0.66
N TYR A 127 9.71 -6.40 0.58
CA TYR A 127 10.06 -5.55 1.72
C TYR A 127 11.57 -5.48 1.98
N GLN A 128 12.34 -6.49 1.55
CA GLN A 128 13.80 -6.51 1.75
C GLN A 128 14.54 -5.63 0.73
N LYS A 129 14.00 -5.51 -0.49
CA LYS A 129 14.59 -4.76 -1.60
C LYS A 129 14.15 -3.30 -1.66
N SER A 130 13.14 -2.88 -0.90
CA SER A 130 12.74 -1.47 -0.81
C SER A 130 13.80 -0.64 -0.11
N ASP A 131 13.96 0.62 -0.51
CA ASP A 131 14.89 1.57 0.14
C ASP A 131 14.44 1.90 1.57
N SER A 132 13.12 1.93 1.76
CA SER A 132 12.52 2.09 3.09
C SER A 132 11.11 1.50 3.13
N VAL A 133 10.61 1.33 4.34
CA VAL A 133 9.24 0.90 4.60
C VAL A 133 8.52 1.99 5.39
N ILE A 134 7.38 2.44 4.86
CA ILE A 134 6.45 3.29 5.60
C ILE A 134 5.45 2.39 6.32
N THR A 135 5.29 2.58 7.62
CA THR A 135 4.18 2.00 8.38
C THR A 135 3.13 3.06 8.68
N TRP A 136 1.93 2.84 8.12
CA TRP A 136 0.75 3.68 8.27
C TRP A 136 -0.27 3.01 9.17
N LEU A 137 -0.63 3.70 10.25
CA LEU A 137 -1.52 3.17 11.28
C LEU A 137 -2.94 3.73 11.18
N GLY A 138 -3.18 4.67 10.26
CA GLY A 138 -4.45 5.39 10.12
C GLY A 138 -4.37 6.82 10.60
N ASP A 139 -5.40 7.58 10.27
CA ASP A 139 -5.53 9.01 10.55
C ASP A 139 -5.81 9.34 12.04
N GLY A 140 -5.76 8.33 12.92
CA GLY A 140 -6.07 8.44 14.34
C GLY A 140 -7.54 8.14 14.66
N SER A 141 -8.39 7.88 13.66
CA SER A 141 -9.74 7.37 13.87
C SER A 141 -9.71 5.84 14.06
N SER A 142 -9.65 5.41 15.33
CA SER A 142 -10.07 4.10 15.86
C SER A 142 -9.04 3.00 16.23
N THR A 143 -9.33 2.44 17.42
CA THR A 143 -8.92 1.18 18.09
C THR A 143 -7.60 1.13 18.88
N GLU A 144 -7.65 0.36 19.98
CA GLU A 144 -6.54 0.10 20.91
C GLU A 144 -5.38 -0.68 20.25
N SER A 145 -5.67 -1.49 19.22
CA SER A 145 -4.67 -2.14 18.36
C SER A 145 -3.83 -1.16 17.55
N THR A 146 -4.43 -0.05 17.12
CA THR A 146 -3.74 1.04 16.43
C THR A 146 -2.79 1.76 17.40
N ARG A 147 -3.23 1.98 18.65
CA ARG A 147 -2.43 2.59 19.72
C ARG A 147 -1.21 1.76 20.11
N MET A 148 -1.36 0.44 20.24
CA MET A 148 -0.23 -0.46 20.52
C MET A 148 0.80 -0.52 19.38
N ARG A 149 0.33 -0.53 18.12
CA ARG A 149 1.25 -0.47 16.97
C ARG A 149 1.92 0.90 16.86
N TYR A 150 1.22 1.98 17.24
CA TYR A 150 1.77 3.33 17.31
C TYR A 150 2.88 3.43 18.36
N GLU A 151 2.67 2.91 19.56
CA GLU A 151 3.68 2.89 20.62
C GLU A 151 4.91 2.06 20.20
N ALA A 152 4.70 0.91 19.55
CA ALA A 152 5.80 0.09 19.01
C ALA A 152 6.57 0.82 17.90
N ALA A 153 5.87 1.47 16.96
CA ALA A 153 6.47 2.24 15.88
C ALA A 153 7.23 3.48 16.37
N LYS A 154 6.68 4.17 17.37
CA LYS A 154 7.31 5.34 18.00
C LYS A 154 8.59 4.95 18.74
N GLN A 155 8.54 3.91 19.56
CA GLN A 155 9.72 3.39 20.28
C GLN A 155 10.80 2.91 19.31
N PHE A 156 10.39 2.40 18.15
CA PHE A 156 11.28 1.97 17.09
C PHE A 156 12.01 3.14 16.41
N ASN A 157 11.28 4.20 16.04
CA ASN A 157 11.84 5.40 15.41
C ASN A 157 12.88 6.11 16.29
N GLU A 158 12.65 6.17 17.60
CA GLU A 158 13.55 6.79 18.58
C GLU A 158 14.91 6.07 18.69
N THR A 159 14.96 4.77 18.40
CA THR A 159 16.16 3.93 18.60
C THR A 159 17.15 4.01 17.42
N LYS A 160 16.72 4.41 16.23
CA LYS A 160 17.53 4.34 14.99
C LYS A 160 17.93 5.69 14.40
N GLY A 161 17.58 6.81 15.03
CA GLY A 161 18.03 8.14 14.58
C GLY A 161 17.54 8.52 13.18
N ILE A 162 16.35 8.03 12.80
CA ILE A 162 15.75 8.27 11.49
C ILE A 162 15.23 9.70 11.45
N LYS A 163 15.91 10.59 10.71
CA LYS A 163 15.48 11.97 10.48
C LYS A 163 14.63 12.04 9.21
N SER A 164 13.46 12.70 9.32
CA SER A 164 12.49 13.01 8.24
C SER A 164 11.78 11.75 7.74
N LEU A 165 10.59 11.36 8.23
CA LEU A 165 9.26 11.93 7.95
C LEU A 165 8.29 11.83 9.16
N ALA A 166 8.85 11.75 10.37
CA ALA A 166 8.11 11.60 11.63
C ALA A 166 7.27 12.83 12.04
N ASN A 167 7.16 13.86 11.20
CA ASN A 167 6.32 15.03 11.48
C ASN A 167 4.83 14.76 11.24
N ILE A 168 4.48 13.63 10.63
CA ILE A 168 3.09 13.21 10.46
C ILE A 168 2.69 12.30 11.62
N CYS A 169 1.67 12.72 12.37
CA CYS A 169 1.01 11.87 13.35
C CYS A 169 0.64 10.52 12.70
N ASN A 170 1.18 9.42 13.23
CA ASN A 170 0.90 8.03 12.85
C ASN A 170 1.66 7.44 11.63
N MET A 171 2.65 8.15 11.10
CA MET A 171 3.57 7.59 10.11
C MET A 171 4.93 7.29 10.73
N SER A 172 5.46 6.08 10.47
CA SER A 172 6.82 5.71 10.84
C SER A 172 7.55 5.21 9.61
N ILE A 173 8.81 5.61 9.46
CA ILE A 173 9.66 5.19 8.36
C ILE A 173 10.82 4.45 8.94
N SER A 174 11.12 3.28 8.38
CA SER A 174 12.36 2.62 8.73
C SER A 174 13.07 1.99 7.55
N THR A 175 14.39 2.08 7.62
CA THR A 175 15.36 1.47 6.74
C THR A 175 15.92 0.16 7.33
N ASP A 176 15.50 -0.22 8.54
CA ASP A 176 15.98 -1.41 9.27
C ASP A 176 15.01 -2.58 9.15
N TYR A 177 15.37 -3.53 8.28
CA TYR A 177 14.56 -4.69 7.88
C TYR A 177 14.24 -5.66 9.03
N GLY A 178 15.17 -5.89 9.96
CA GLY A 178 15.01 -6.87 11.05
C GLY A 178 13.79 -6.57 11.93
N SER A 179 13.43 -5.30 11.99
CA SER A 179 12.39 -4.76 12.85
C SER A 179 10.99 -4.84 12.23
N PHE A 180 10.92 -5.05 10.91
CA PHE A 180 9.67 -5.22 10.17
C PHE A 180 9.24 -6.66 9.96
N LYS A 181 10.07 -7.65 10.33
CA LYS A 181 9.75 -9.07 10.18
C LYS A 181 8.38 -9.43 10.73
N ARG A 182 7.99 -8.81 11.85
CA ARG A 182 6.69 -9.00 12.47
C ARG A 182 5.54 -8.48 11.61
N PHE A 183 5.66 -7.27 11.07
CA PHE A 183 4.57 -6.60 10.33
C PHE A 183 4.25 -7.27 9.00
N TYR A 184 5.25 -7.64 8.19
CA TYR A 184 4.97 -8.35 6.94
C TYR A 184 4.54 -9.81 7.18
N SER A 185 4.99 -10.45 8.27
CA SER A 185 4.53 -11.81 8.62
C SER A 185 3.04 -11.85 8.98
N GLU A 186 2.56 -10.82 9.71
CA GLU A 186 1.13 -10.63 9.98
C GLU A 186 0.34 -10.44 8.66
N LYS A 187 0.83 -9.61 7.73
CA LYS A 187 0.22 -9.46 6.41
C LYS A 187 0.21 -10.75 5.60
N ILE A 188 1.33 -11.50 5.53
CA ILE A 188 1.37 -12.80 4.85
C ILE A 188 0.29 -13.73 5.43
N SER A 189 0.13 -13.74 6.75
CA SER A 189 -0.89 -14.55 7.43
C SER A 189 -2.32 -14.13 7.04
N GLU A 190 -2.61 -12.84 6.93
CA GLU A 190 -3.89 -12.31 6.44
C GLU A 190 -4.18 -12.76 4.99
N TYR A 191 -3.19 -12.69 4.11
CA TYR A 191 -3.30 -13.14 2.73
C TYR A 191 -3.49 -14.66 2.63
N LEU A 192 -2.76 -15.45 3.41
CA LEU A 192 -2.90 -16.91 3.42
C LEU A 192 -4.29 -17.32 3.94
N TYR A 193 -4.80 -16.63 4.96
CA TYR A 193 -6.14 -16.90 5.50
C TYR A 193 -7.24 -16.62 4.47
N THR A 194 -7.15 -15.49 3.75
CA THR A 194 -8.13 -15.10 2.73
C THR A 194 -8.00 -15.90 1.42
N THR A 195 -6.84 -16.52 1.17
CA THR A 195 -6.58 -17.32 -0.04
C THR A 195 -6.93 -18.79 0.15
N CYS A 196 -6.56 -19.37 1.28
CA CYS A 196 -6.70 -20.81 1.50
C CYS A 196 -7.90 -21.18 2.40
N GLY A 197 -8.58 -20.19 2.98
CA GLY A 197 -9.58 -20.43 4.03
C GLY A 197 -8.97 -21.00 5.32
N PRO A 198 -9.77 -21.20 6.38
CA PRO A 198 -9.29 -21.60 7.71
C PRO A 198 -8.63 -23.00 7.77
N HIS A 199 -8.55 -23.74 6.66
CA HIS A 199 -7.95 -25.08 6.58
C HIS A 199 -6.58 -25.14 5.89
N GLY A 200 -6.03 -24.00 5.44
CA GLY A 200 -4.75 -23.96 4.71
C GLY A 200 -3.47 -23.83 5.56
N ALA A 201 -3.58 -23.68 6.88
CA ALA A 201 -2.43 -23.63 7.78
C ALA A 201 -2.18 -25.01 8.40
N ARG A 202 -1.45 -25.87 7.68
CA ARG A 202 -0.80 -27.06 8.23
C ARG A 202 0.63 -27.15 7.75
#